data_AF-A0AAW5F2Q6-F1
#
_entry.id   AF-A0AAW5F2Q6-F1
#
_cell.length_a   1.000
_cell.length_b   1.000
_cell.length_c   1.000
_cell.angle_alpha   90.00
_cell.angle_beta   90.00
_cell.angle_gamma   90.00
#
_symmetry.space_group_name_H-M   'P 1'
#
loop_
_entity.id
_entity.type
_entity.pdbx_description
1 polymer ?
#
loop_
_entity_poly.entity_id
_entity_poly.type
_entity_poly.pdbx_seq_one_letter_code
_entity_poly.pdbx_strand_id
1 'polypeptide(L)'
;MKDKFIGEIKWYLKLPSDVEYVRPRIFDYSTSYVNPYVSMEYYEYHTVHELFLYGDLTLQQWVDVFNRIRFVCDDFKRYTVKDGSIQHALEEMYLTKTLQRFERMKKENIFSTFFEEPIEVNGEKYLPLNDISAVLEKVIPKMLYEVDTFNIIHGDLCFANIMVDTNLSFIKVIDPRGKFGTYDIYGDFRYELAKLFHSVDGKYDFIIKDLFDVNFDYKRARIDYCIQDQKRDFDLYKVFIDTFKAEIGNSLKQIEMIEALLFLSMIPLHSESIKHQMVMLGTGLEILNRVVNIQVEGENKDV
;
A
#
# COMPACT_ATOMS: atom_id res chain seq x y z
N MET A 1 -2.55 12.29 14.59
CA MET A 1 -3.84 12.51 13.89
C MET A 1 -3.87 13.90 13.25
N LYS A 2 -3.67 15.00 14.01
CA LYS A 2 -3.63 16.37 13.47
C LYS A 2 -2.56 16.63 12.41
N ASP A 3 -1.34 16.15 12.61
CA ASP A 3 -0.26 16.32 11.61
C ASP A 3 -0.57 15.63 10.28
N LYS A 4 -1.21 14.45 10.31
CA LYS A 4 -1.66 13.74 9.08
C LYS A 4 -2.64 14.65 8.33
N PHE A 5 -3.68 15.11 9.01
CA PHE A 5 -4.72 15.91 8.40
C PHE A 5 -4.22 17.27 7.87
N ILE A 6 -3.32 17.95 8.60
CA ILE A 6 -2.68 19.17 8.10
C ILE A 6 -1.78 18.87 6.89
N GLY A 7 -1.11 17.72 6.88
CA GLY A 7 -0.34 17.24 5.73
C GLY A 7 -1.23 17.06 4.49
N GLU A 8 -2.39 16.43 4.64
CA GLU A 8 -3.39 16.30 3.59
C GLU A 8 -3.79 17.66 3.01
N ILE A 9 -4.16 18.62 3.88
CA ILE A 9 -4.55 19.98 3.43
C ILE A 9 -3.41 20.62 2.65
N LYS A 10 -2.17 20.52 3.15
CA LYS A 10 -0.99 21.06 2.47
C LYS A 10 -0.75 20.40 1.12
N TRP A 11 -1.04 19.11 0.97
CA TRP A 11 -0.92 18.41 -0.30
C TRP A 11 -1.83 19.03 -1.35
N TYR A 12 -3.12 19.23 -1.03
CA TYR A 12 -4.06 19.87 -1.95
C TYR A 12 -3.60 21.27 -2.38
N LEU A 13 -3.07 22.06 -1.45
CA LEU A 13 -2.66 23.45 -1.70
C LEU A 13 -1.33 23.58 -2.46
N LYS A 14 -0.51 22.53 -2.49
CA LYS A 14 0.83 22.55 -3.11
C LYS A 14 0.87 21.95 -4.51
N LEU A 15 -0.21 21.32 -4.96
CA LEU A 15 -0.28 20.80 -6.32
C LEU A 15 -0.06 21.92 -7.35
N PRO A 16 0.76 21.70 -8.39
CA PRO A 16 0.87 22.61 -9.53
C PRO A 16 -0.49 22.84 -10.20
N SER A 17 -0.71 24.06 -10.71
CA SER A 17 -2.01 24.51 -11.22
C SER A 17 -2.58 23.63 -12.34
N ASP A 18 -1.73 23.03 -13.16
CA ASP A 18 -2.13 22.19 -14.29
C ASP A 18 -2.42 20.73 -13.89
N VAL A 19 -2.09 20.32 -12.67
CA VAL A 19 -2.46 19.00 -12.10
C VAL A 19 -3.54 19.09 -11.01
N GLU A 20 -4.00 20.29 -10.63
CA GLU A 20 -5.08 20.46 -9.64
C GLU A 20 -6.40 19.79 -10.05
N TYR A 21 -6.59 19.48 -11.33
CA TYR A 21 -7.79 18.79 -11.82
C TYR A 21 -8.00 17.42 -11.14
N VAL A 22 -6.97 16.82 -10.56
CA VAL A 22 -7.06 15.51 -9.87
C VAL A 22 -7.67 15.61 -8.48
N ARG A 23 -7.63 16.78 -7.83
CA ARG A 23 -8.19 16.94 -6.48
C ARG A 23 -9.59 17.54 -6.53
N PRO A 24 -10.38 17.41 -5.44
CA PRO A 24 -11.55 18.23 -5.26
C PRO A 24 -11.22 19.72 -5.26
N ARG A 25 -12.18 20.55 -5.67
CA ARG A 25 -12.06 22.00 -5.55
C ARG A 25 -12.13 22.39 -4.08
N ILE A 26 -11.11 23.08 -3.58
CA ILE A 26 -11.08 23.57 -2.20
C ILE A 26 -11.82 24.91 -2.12
N PHE A 27 -12.75 25.03 -1.18
CA PHE A 27 -13.53 26.26 -0.92
C PHE A 27 -12.94 27.08 0.23
N ASP A 28 -12.57 26.41 1.32
CA ASP A 28 -12.07 27.04 2.53
C ASP A 28 -11.20 26.05 3.31
N TYR A 29 -10.24 26.53 4.10
CA TYR A 29 -9.38 25.67 4.89
C TYR A 29 -8.72 26.40 6.06
N SER A 30 -8.27 25.61 7.03
CA SER A 30 -7.38 26.03 8.11
C SER A 30 -6.31 24.98 8.34
N THR A 31 -5.06 25.41 8.35
CA THR A 31 -3.92 24.59 8.78
C THR A 31 -3.53 24.86 10.24
N SER A 32 -4.39 25.56 11.01
CA SER A 32 -4.16 25.81 12.43
C SER A 32 -4.18 24.51 13.21
N TYR A 33 -3.22 24.31 14.11
CA TYR A 33 -3.18 23.11 14.95
C TYR A 33 -4.34 23.05 15.96
N VAL A 34 -4.95 24.20 16.27
CA VAL A 34 -6.09 24.29 17.20
C VAL A 34 -7.37 23.78 16.52
N ASN A 35 -7.66 24.27 15.32
CA ASN A 35 -8.85 23.91 14.55
C ASN A 35 -8.49 23.75 13.05
N PRO A 36 -7.89 22.61 12.65
CA PRO A 36 -7.65 22.33 11.26
C PRO A 36 -8.94 21.87 10.59
N TYR A 37 -9.22 22.36 9.38
CA TYR A 37 -10.36 21.94 8.58
C TYR A 37 -10.09 22.17 7.10
N VAL A 38 -10.85 21.49 6.24
CA VAL A 38 -10.92 21.76 4.82
C VAL A 38 -12.36 21.56 4.35
N SER A 39 -12.86 22.53 3.60
CA SER A 39 -14.14 22.48 2.91
C SER A 39 -13.86 22.36 1.42
N MET A 40 -14.48 21.38 0.77
CA MET A 40 -14.21 21.06 -0.63
C MET A 40 -15.47 20.58 -1.35
N GLU A 41 -15.41 20.62 -2.67
CA GLU A 41 -16.50 20.16 -3.54
C GLU A 41 -16.79 18.67 -3.35
N TYR A 42 -18.08 18.37 -3.18
CA TYR A 42 -18.56 17.01 -3.10
C TYR A 42 -18.78 16.44 -4.51
N TYR A 43 -18.26 15.24 -4.74
CA TYR A 43 -18.47 14.49 -5.98
C TYR A 43 -19.26 13.21 -5.67
N GLU A 44 -20.39 13.03 -6.33
CA GLU A 44 -21.21 11.80 -6.26
C GLU A 44 -20.62 10.73 -7.21
N TYR A 45 -19.33 10.44 -7.05
CA TYR A 45 -18.61 9.45 -7.85
C TYR A 45 -18.41 8.16 -7.04
N HIS A 46 -18.29 7.03 -7.74
CA HIS A 46 -17.93 5.78 -7.10
C HIS A 46 -16.43 5.73 -6.82
N THR A 47 -16.05 5.11 -5.71
CA THR A 47 -14.63 4.77 -5.50
C THR A 47 -14.26 3.55 -6.35
N VAL A 48 -12.99 3.46 -6.77
CA VAL A 48 -12.48 2.24 -7.42
C VAL A 48 -12.62 1.05 -6.48
N HIS A 49 -12.56 1.26 -5.16
CA HIS A 49 -12.85 0.26 -4.13
C HIS A 49 -14.25 -0.33 -4.27
N GLU A 50 -15.29 0.51 -4.37
CA GLU A 50 -16.67 0.06 -4.56
C GLU A 50 -16.84 -0.71 -5.87
N LEU A 51 -16.23 -0.20 -6.96
CA LEU A 51 -16.24 -0.89 -8.25
C LEU A 51 -15.49 -2.22 -8.20
N PHE A 52 -14.42 -2.32 -7.43
CA PHE A 52 -13.62 -3.52 -7.26
C PHE A 52 -14.32 -4.59 -6.41
N LEU A 53 -15.07 -4.19 -5.39
CA LEU A 53 -15.74 -5.13 -4.49
C LEU A 53 -17.16 -5.50 -4.93
N TYR A 54 -17.84 -4.63 -5.66
CA TYR A 54 -19.27 -4.77 -5.96
C TYR A 54 -19.64 -4.40 -7.40
N GLY A 55 -18.72 -3.80 -8.17
CA GLY A 55 -18.99 -3.40 -9.55
C GLY A 55 -18.92 -4.57 -10.53
N ASP A 56 -19.72 -4.47 -11.59
CA ASP A 56 -19.74 -5.42 -12.72
C ASP A 56 -19.13 -4.75 -13.97
N LEU A 57 -17.86 -4.38 -13.86
CA LEU A 57 -17.11 -3.75 -14.96
C LEU A 57 -16.57 -4.81 -15.90
N THR A 58 -16.78 -4.60 -17.20
CA THR A 58 -16.14 -5.40 -18.26
C THR A 58 -14.61 -5.21 -18.26
N LEU A 59 -13.90 -6.13 -18.91
CA LEU A 59 -12.44 -6.03 -19.07
C LEU A 59 -12.02 -4.68 -19.67
N GLN A 60 -12.72 -4.19 -20.71
CA GLN A 60 -12.38 -2.92 -21.34
C GLN A 60 -12.58 -1.74 -20.39
N GLN A 61 -13.64 -1.75 -19.58
CA GLN A 61 -13.87 -0.70 -18.58
C GLN A 61 -12.77 -0.67 -17.52
N TRP A 62 -12.26 -1.83 -17.09
CA TRP A 62 -11.10 -1.88 -16.19
C TRP A 62 -9.83 -1.35 -16.83
N VAL A 63 -9.58 -1.66 -18.10
CA VAL A 63 -8.48 -1.07 -18.87
C VAL A 63 -8.60 0.45 -18.92
N ASP A 64 -9.81 0.98 -19.12
CA ASP A 64 -10.05 2.43 -19.18
C ASP A 64 -9.79 3.10 -17.81
N VAL A 65 -10.29 2.50 -16.72
CA VAL A 65 -10.02 2.97 -15.34
C VAL A 65 -8.53 2.97 -15.04
N PHE A 66 -7.82 1.88 -15.31
CA PHE A 66 -6.38 1.79 -15.06
C PHE A 66 -5.57 2.75 -15.93
N ASN A 67 -5.94 2.96 -17.20
CA ASN A 67 -5.31 3.98 -18.03
C ASN A 67 -5.52 5.39 -17.48
N ARG A 68 -6.68 5.68 -16.88
CA ARG A 68 -6.94 6.97 -16.27
C ARG A 68 -6.12 7.18 -15.00
N ILE A 69 -5.97 6.16 -14.16
CA ILE A 69 -5.08 6.20 -12.99
C ILE A 69 -3.63 6.41 -13.45
N ARG A 70 -3.18 5.62 -14.43
CA ARG A 70 -1.84 5.70 -15.01
C ARG A 70 -1.54 7.08 -15.56
N PHE A 71 -2.50 7.69 -16.26
CA PHE A 71 -2.38 9.07 -16.76
C PHE A 71 -2.11 10.07 -15.62
N VAL A 72 -2.83 9.99 -14.51
CA VAL A 72 -2.59 10.85 -13.33
C VAL A 72 -1.19 10.64 -12.76
N CYS A 73 -0.78 9.38 -12.59
CA CYS A 73 0.56 9.03 -12.12
C CYS A 73 1.67 9.57 -13.05
N ASP A 74 1.49 9.46 -14.37
CA ASP A 74 2.44 9.99 -15.35
C ASP A 74 2.49 11.53 -15.33
N ASP A 75 1.35 12.17 -15.09
CA ASP A 75 1.26 13.62 -15.01
C ASP A 75 2.04 14.16 -13.80
N PHE A 76 1.97 13.46 -12.67
CA PHE A 76 2.77 13.75 -11.47
C PHE A 76 4.28 13.60 -11.69
N LYS A 77 4.73 12.67 -12.55
CA LYS A 77 6.16 12.49 -12.87
C LYS A 77 6.79 13.72 -13.53
N ARG A 78 6.00 14.63 -14.10
CA ARG A 78 6.51 15.89 -14.67
C ARG A 78 7.16 16.80 -13.62
N TYR A 79 6.83 16.59 -12.35
CA TYR A 79 7.30 17.41 -11.23
C TYR A 79 8.23 16.60 -10.35
N THR A 80 9.52 16.94 -10.37
CA THR A 80 10.56 16.16 -9.69
C THR A 80 11.38 17.00 -8.72
N VAL A 81 11.88 16.35 -7.66
CA VAL A 81 12.89 16.90 -6.74
C VAL A 81 14.05 15.92 -6.61
N LYS A 82 15.26 16.47 -6.47
CA LYS A 82 16.51 15.72 -6.29
C LYS A 82 17.41 16.46 -5.31
N ASP A 83 17.68 15.83 -4.18
CA ASP A 83 18.59 16.34 -3.16
C ASP A 83 19.13 15.20 -2.26
N GLY A 84 20.07 15.52 -1.37
CA GLY A 84 20.76 14.54 -0.53
C GLY A 84 19.92 13.93 0.61
N SER A 85 18.72 14.43 0.88
CA SER A 85 17.82 13.92 1.92
C SER A 85 16.89 12.80 1.45
N ILE A 86 16.87 12.48 0.15
CA ILE A 86 16.09 11.37 -0.43
C ILE A 86 16.40 10.05 0.25
N GLN A 87 17.68 9.71 0.41
CA GLN A 87 18.08 8.46 1.05
C GLN A 87 17.56 8.36 2.50
N HIS A 88 17.57 9.46 3.24
CA HIS A 88 17.03 9.50 4.61
C HIS A 88 15.52 9.27 4.62
N ALA A 89 14.78 9.88 3.69
CA ALA A 89 13.34 9.66 3.57
C ALA A 89 12.99 8.20 3.21
N LEU A 90 13.78 7.56 2.34
CA LEU A 90 13.63 6.13 2.00
C LEU A 90 13.86 5.25 3.23
N GLU A 91 14.91 5.51 4.01
CA GLU A 91 15.22 4.78 5.24
C GLU A 91 14.13 4.96 6.30
N GLU A 92 13.66 6.19 6.50
CA GLU A 92 12.56 6.48 7.43
C GLU A 92 11.29 5.70 7.03
N MET A 93 10.93 5.77 5.75
CA MET A 93 9.66 5.24 5.24
C MET A 93 9.62 3.72 5.15
N TYR A 94 10.75 3.06 4.82
CA TYR A 94 10.79 1.63 4.57
C TYR A 94 11.33 0.83 5.74
N LEU A 95 12.52 1.15 6.24
CA LEU A 95 13.17 0.35 7.28
C LEU A 95 12.72 0.79 8.68
N THR A 96 12.99 2.06 9.02
CA THR A 96 12.77 2.60 10.36
C THR A 96 11.32 2.46 10.78
N LYS A 97 10.38 2.89 9.93
CA LYS A 97 8.95 2.76 10.19
C LYS A 97 8.54 1.30 10.40
N THR A 98 9.02 0.36 9.59
CA THR A 98 8.63 -1.06 9.70
C THR A 98 9.14 -1.66 11.01
N LEU A 99 10.41 -1.47 11.35
CA LEU A 99 10.98 -1.97 12.61
C LEU A 99 10.29 -1.37 13.83
N GLN A 100 9.97 -0.07 13.83
CA GLN A 100 9.20 0.55 14.90
C GLN A 100 7.79 -0.06 15.06
N ARG A 101 7.17 -0.50 13.96
CA ARG A 101 5.85 -1.16 13.97
C ARG A 101 5.94 -2.57 14.51
N PHE A 102 6.99 -3.31 14.16
CA PHE A 102 7.29 -4.61 14.74
C PHE A 102 7.54 -4.51 16.25
N GLU A 103 8.34 -3.54 16.71
CA GLU A 103 8.56 -3.32 18.14
C GLU A 103 7.29 -2.96 18.90
N ARG A 104 6.34 -2.27 18.26
CA ARG A 104 5.01 -2.05 18.85
C ARG A 104 4.22 -3.35 18.93
N MET A 105 4.18 -4.11 17.84
CA MET A 105 3.44 -5.38 17.75
C MET A 105 3.98 -6.42 18.73
N LYS A 106 5.30 -6.48 18.94
CA LYS A 106 5.98 -7.39 19.89
C LYS A 106 5.55 -7.20 21.34
N LYS A 107 5.03 -6.01 21.70
CA LYS A 107 4.52 -5.72 23.05
C LYS A 107 3.15 -6.32 23.33
N GLU A 108 2.45 -6.77 22.29
CA GLU A 108 1.15 -7.40 22.41
C GLU A 108 1.34 -8.92 22.53
N ASN A 109 0.92 -9.50 23.66
CA ASN A 109 1.13 -10.92 23.98
C ASN A 109 0.62 -11.90 22.90
N ILE A 110 -0.36 -11.49 22.09
CA ILE A 110 -0.90 -12.32 21.01
C ILE A 110 0.09 -12.52 19.86
N PHE A 111 1.10 -11.65 19.73
CA PHE A 111 2.11 -11.76 18.66
C PHE A 111 3.42 -12.41 19.13
N SER A 112 3.61 -12.67 20.44
CA SER A 112 4.93 -13.11 20.96
C SER A 112 5.48 -14.34 20.24
N THR A 113 4.64 -15.37 20.04
CA THR A 113 5.05 -16.59 19.33
C THR A 113 5.44 -16.33 17.88
N PHE A 114 4.79 -15.39 17.17
CA PHE A 114 5.16 -15.04 15.79
C PHE A 114 6.54 -14.37 15.68
N PHE A 115 7.06 -13.80 16.77
CA PHE A 115 8.42 -13.26 16.80
C PHE A 115 9.49 -14.31 17.09
N GLU A 116 9.12 -15.42 17.74
CA GLU A 116 10.07 -16.39 18.29
C GLU A 116 10.09 -17.72 17.54
N GLU A 117 8.94 -18.13 16.99
CA GLU A 117 8.76 -19.43 16.35
C GLU A 117 8.45 -19.28 14.84
N PRO A 118 8.76 -20.29 14.02
CA PRO A 118 8.35 -20.33 12.63
C PRO A 118 6.85 -20.08 12.45
N ILE A 119 6.50 -19.27 11.45
CA ILE A 119 5.12 -18.86 11.19
C ILE A 119 4.57 -19.74 10.07
N GLU A 120 3.46 -20.43 10.34
CA GLU A 120 2.77 -21.23 9.33
C GLU A 120 1.62 -20.41 8.73
N VAL A 121 1.67 -20.17 7.42
CA VAL A 121 0.62 -19.46 6.67
C VAL A 121 0.15 -20.35 5.53
N ASN A 122 -1.14 -20.72 5.52
CA ASN A 122 -1.73 -21.56 4.47
C ASN A 122 -0.93 -22.85 4.16
N GLY A 123 -0.32 -23.45 5.19
CA GLY A 123 0.51 -24.65 5.11
C GLY A 123 2.00 -24.41 4.77
N GLU A 124 2.40 -23.20 4.42
CA GLU A 124 3.79 -22.83 4.16
C GLU A 124 4.45 -22.26 5.43
N LYS A 125 5.72 -22.60 5.69
CA LYS A 125 6.45 -22.17 6.91
C LYS A 125 7.47 -21.09 6.60
N TYR A 126 7.31 -19.95 7.26
CA TYR A 126 8.20 -18.79 7.18
C TYR A 126 9.01 -18.58 8.45
N LEU A 127 10.09 -17.83 8.31
CA LEU A 127 10.93 -17.40 9.41
C LEU A 127 10.13 -16.61 10.48
N PRO A 128 10.52 -16.69 11.76
CA PRO A 128 10.01 -15.81 12.81
C PRO A 128 10.24 -14.33 12.47
N LEU A 129 9.40 -13.43 13.01
CA LEU A 129 9.52 -11.99 12.72
C LEU A 129 10.83 -11.36 13.21
N ASN A 130 11.48 -11.92 14.25
CA ASN A 130 12.82 -11.46 14.65
C ASN A 130 13.85 -11.72 13.53
N ASP A 131 13.80 -12.89 12.89
CA ASP A 131 14.71 -13.24 11.79
C ASP A 131 14.36 -12.46 10.52
N ILE A 132 13.07 -12.27 10.25
CA ILE A 132 12.61 -11.39 9.16
C ILE A 132 13.14 -9.98 9.36
N SER A 133 13.11 -9.43 10.57
CA SER A 133 13.67 -8.10 10.87
C SER A 133 15.14 -8.02 10.45
N ALA A 134 15.94 -9.03 10.79
CA ALA A 134 17.36 -9.10 10.41
C ALA A 134 17.57 -9.26 8.89
N VAL A 135 16.64 -9.93 8.19
CA VAL A 135 16.64 -10.01 6.71
C VAL A 135 16.33 -8.63 6.11
N LEU A 136 15.30 -7.94 6.60
CA LEU A 136 14.88 -6.63 6.12
C LEU A 136 15.99 -5.58 6.26
N GLU A 137 16.70 -5.54 7.40
CA GLU A 137 17.85 -4.65 7.63
C GLU A 137 18.95 -4.81 6.57
N LYS A 138 19.15 -6.02 6.05
CA LYS A 138 20.18 -6.30 5.03
C LYS A 138 19.70 -6.03 3.61
N VAL A 139 18.43 -6.31 3.32
CA VAL A 139 17.88 -6.30 1.95
C VAL A 139 17.33 -4.93 1.56
N ILE A 140 16.62 -4.24 2.45
CA ILE A 140 15.99 -2.94 2.15
C ILE A 140 16.99 -1.93 1.60
N PRO A 141 18.17 -1.71 2.22
CA PRO A 141 19.12 -0.72 1.69
C PRO A 141 19.58 -1.02 0.27
N LYS A 142 19.77 -2.30 -0.07
CA LYS A 142 20.24 -2.74 -1.39
C LYS A 142 19.16 -2.63 -2.46
N MET A 143 17.91 -2.89 -2.11
CA MET A 143 16.80 -2.90 -3.07
C MET A 143 16.13 -1.55 -3.24
N LEU A 144 16.05 -0.76 -2.17
CA LEU A 144 15.14 0.39 -2.11
C LEU A 144 15.85 1.75 -2.02
N TYR A 145 17.14 1.83 -1.69
CA TYR A 145 17.80 3.14 -1.51
C TYR A 145 18.44 3.72 -2.77
N GLU A 146 18.54 2.93 -3.85
CA GLU A 146 19.02 3.41 -5.14
C GLU A 146 17.93 4.21 -5.88
N VAL A 147 17.56 5.35 -5.31
CA VAL A 147 16.66 6.35 -5.89
C VAL A 147 17.27 7.73 -5.62
N ASP A 148 17.40 8.52 -6.68
CA ASP A 148 18.02 9.84 -6.62
C ASP A 148 17.04 10.98 -6.96
N THR A 149 15.80 10.63 -7.31
CA THR A 149 14.78 11.56 -7.79
C THR A 149 13.43 11.11 -7.27
N PHE A 150 12.71 12.04 -6.66
CA PHE A 150 11.31 11.88 -6.28
C PHE A 150 10.41 12.66 -7.23
N ASN A 151 9.15 12.25 -7.33
CA ASN A 151 8.10 13.01 -8.01
C ASN A 151 6.88 13.19 -7.12
N ILE A 152 5.89 13.95 -7.59
CA ILE A 152 4.63 14.09 -6.85
C ILE A 152 4.01 12.71 -6.67
N ILE A 153 3.59 12.39 -5.45
CA ILE A 153 2.84 11.20 -5.12
C ILE A 153 1.63 11.59 -4.25
N HIS A 154 0.55 10.83 -4.34
CA HIS A 154 -0.54 10.89 -3.35
C HIS A 154 -0.06 10.33 -2.00
N GLY A 155 0.76 9.27 -2.04
CA GLY A 155 1.30 8.55 -0.88
C GLY A 155 0.30 7.63 -0.18
N ASP A 156 -0.96 7.61 -0.64
CA ASP A 156 -1.97 6.64 -0.22
C ASP A 156 -2.95 6.32 -1.36
N LEU A 157 -2.43 6.16 -2.58
CA LEU A 157 -3.23 5.93 -3.79
C LEU A 157 -3.77 4.48 -3.87
N CYS A 158 -4.49 4.05 -2.84
CA CYS A 158 -5.25 2.80 -2.87
C CYS A 158 -6.63 3.02 -3.50
N PHE A 159 -7.32 1.95 -3.88
CA PHE A 159 -8.61 2.05 -4.59
C PHE A 159 -9.70 2.80 -3.83
N ALA A 160 -9.65 2.83 -2.49
CA ALA A 160 -10.61 3.59 -1.66
C ALA A 160 -10.47 5.11 -1.80
N ASN A 161 -9.28 5.57 -2.21
CA ASN A 161 -8.93 6.99 -2.32
C ASN A 161 -9.01 7.52 -3.76
N ILE A 162 -9.47 6.68 -4.69
CA ILE A 162 -9.62 7.02 -6.10
C ILE A 162 -11.11 6.99 -6.44
N MET A 163 -11.67 8.12 -6.83
CA MET A 163 -13.06 8.28 -7.26
C MET A 163 -13.11 8.41 -8.78
N VAL A 164 -14.05 7.72 -9.41
CA VAL A 164 -14.23 7.70 -10.86
C VAL A 164 -15.65 8.16 -11.21
N ASP A 165 -15.79 9.05 -12.19
CA ASP A 165 -17.10 9.48 -12.67
C ASP A 165 -17.85 8.32 -13.37
N THR A 166 -19.15 8.51 -13.59
CA THR A 166 -20.02 7.48 -14.19
C THR A 166 -19.60 7.07 -15.60
N ASN A 167 -18.90 7.93 -16.34
CA ASN A 167 -18.40 7.64 -17.68
C ASN A 167 -16.95 7.12 -17.70
N LEU A 168 -16.35 6.82 -16.53
CA LEU A 168 -14.97 6.33 -16.39
C LEU A 168 -13.91 7.26 -17.03
N SER A 169 -14.27 8.52 -17.20
CA SER A 169 -13.54 9.53 -17.94
C SER A 169 -12.78 10.48 -17.04
N PHE A 170 -13.10 10.60 -15.75
CA PHE A 170 -12.43 11.50 -14.82
C PHE A 170 -12.12 10.80 -13.52
N ILE A 171 -10.93 11.06 -12.98
CA ILE A 171 -10.51 10.62 -11.66
C ILE A 171 -10.36 11.82 -10.75
N LYS A 172 -10.88 11.65 -9.52
CA LYS A 172 -10.58 12.50 -8.38
C LYS A 172 -9.89 11.67 -7.30
N VAL A 173 -8.86 12.21 -6.66
CA VAL A 173 -8.16 11.56 -5.55
C VAL A 173 -8.40 12.32 -4.25
N ILE A 174 -8.55 11.58 -3.16
CA ILE A 174 -8.89 12.08 -1.82
C ILE A 174 -8.05 11.37 -0.74
N ASP A 175 -7.96 11.96 0.46
CA ASP A 175 -7.15 11.47 1.58
C ASP A 175 -5.67 11.20 1.20
N PRO A 176 -4.95 12.17 0.60
CA PRO A 176 -3.52 12.05 0.38
C PRO A 176 -2.81 11.92 1.72
N ARG A 177 -1.73 11.13 1.73
CA ARG A 177 -0.90 10.93 2.92
C ARG A 177 -0.30 12.25 3.42
N GLY A 178 -0.01 13.16 2.47
CA GLY A 178 0.51 14.50 2.71
C GLY A 178 1.97 14.59 3.17
N LYS A 179 2.67 13.45 3.26
CA LYS A 179 4.12 13.39 3.46
C LYS A 179 4.73 12.03 3.12
N PHE A 180 5.97 12.06 2.66
CA PHE A 180 6.85 10.91 2.48
C PHE A 180 8.21 11.20 3.15
N GLY A 181 8.42 10.65 4.35
CA GLY A 181 9.50 11.06 5.23
C GLY A 181 9.43 12.57 5.52
N THR A 182 10.49 13.28 5.17
CA THR A 182 10.60 14.76 5.29
C THR A 182 9.97 15.52 4.11
N TYR A 183 9.58 14.84 3.04
CA TYR A 183 8.99 15.46 1.85
C TYR A 183 7.48 15.60 1.99
N ASP A 184 6.92 16.64 1.38
CA ASP A 184 5.50 16.99 1.42
C ASP A 184 4.67 16.22 0.38
N ILE A 185 4.65 16.70 -0.87
CA ILE A 185 3.94 16.08 -1.98
C ILE A 185 4.84 15.14 -2.78
N TYR A 186 6.15 15.21 -2.56
CA TYR A 186 7.13 14.40 -3.30
C TYR A 186 7.45 13.10 -2.58
N GLY A 187 7.71 12.04 -3.33
CA GLY A 187 8.19 10.77 -2.80
C GLY A 187 8.61 9.78 -3.88
N ASP A 188 8.86 8.54 -3.45
CA ASP A 188 9.24 7.45 -4.33
C ASP A 188 8.04 6.97 -5.16
N PHE A 189 8.16 7.02 -6.49
CA PHE A 189 7.13 6.54 -7.41
C PHE A 189 6.78 5.05 -7.20
N ARG A 190 7.75 4.23 -6.80
CA ARG A 190 7.52 2.81 -6.51
C ARG A 190 6.59 2.63 -5.32
N TYR A 191 6.59 3.57 -4.37
CA TYR A 191 5.64 3.58 -3.25
C TYR A 191 4.21 3.84 -3.71
N GLU A 192 4.03 4.75 -4.66
CA GLU A 192 2.73 5.05 -5.24
C GLU A 192 2.16 3.83 -5.98
N LEU A 193 2.99 3.14 -6.78
CA LEU A 193 2.61 1.88 -7.42
C LEU A 193 2.31 0.79 -6.40
N ALA A 194 3.13 0.66 -5.35
CA ALA A 194 2.89 -0.32 -4.29
C ALA A 194 1.55 -0.09 -3.57
N LYS A 195 1.05 1.15 -3.50
CA LYS A 195 -0.29 1.45 -2.97
C LYS A 195 -1.43 0.99 -3.88
N LEU A 196 -1.22 0.95 -5.19
CA LEU A 196 -2.15 0.33 -6.13
C LEU A 196 -2.09 -1.20 -6.04
N PHE A 197 -0.89 -1.77 -5.99
CA PHE A 197 -0.67 -3.22 -5.78
C PHE A 197 -1.35 -3.71 -4.49
N HIS A 198 -1.19 -2.97 -3.40
CA HIS A 198 -1.84 -3.24 -2.12
C HIS A 198 -3.36 -3.49 -2.24
N SER A 199 -4.03 -2.81 -3.19
CA SER A 199 -5.42 -3.08 -3.55
C SER A 199 -5.57 -4.27 -4.50
N VAL A 200 -4.93 -4.25 -5.68
CA VAL A 200 -5.20 -5.22 -6.76
C VAL A 200 -4.58 -6.60 -6.54
N ASP A 201 -3.35 -6.66 -6.02
CA ASP A 201 -2.57 -7.87 -5.73
C ASP A 201 -2.86 -8.34 -4.31
N GLY A 202 -2.50 -7.54 -3.30
CA GLY A 202 -2.67 -7.87 -1.89
C GLY A 202 -4.11 -7.90 -1.37
N LYS A 203 -5.11 -7.56 -2.20
CA LYS A 203 -6.54 -7.63 -1.86
C LYS A 203 -6.93 -6.87 -0.58
N TYR A 204 -6.23 -5.78 -0.25
CA TYR A 204 -6.49 -5.01 0.96
C TYR A 204 -7.96 -4.61 1.12
N ASP A 205 -8.59 -4.22 0.01
CA ASP A 205 -9.99 -3.81 -0.07
C ASP A 205 -10.96 -4.90 0.44
N PHE A 206 -10.66 -6.18 0.19
CA PHE A 206 -11.45 -7.31 0.71
C PHE A 206 -11.23 -7.50 2.21
N ILE A 207 -9.98 -7.33 2.68
CA ILE A 207 -9.63 -7.47 4.09
C ILE A 207 -10.39 -6.44 4.93
N ILE A 208 -10.37 -5.16 4.53
CA ILE A 208 -11.05 -4.09 5.30
C ILE A 208 -12.58 -4.16 5.24
N LYS A 209 -13.15 -4.98 4.36
CA LYS A 209 -14.60 -5.23 4.26
C LYS A 209 -15.01 -6.61 4.79
N ASP A 210 -14.12 -7.30 5.50
CA ASP A 210 -14.39 -8.63 6.07
C ASP A 210 -14.80 -9.68 5.03
N LEU A 211 -14.35 -9.52 3.77
CA LEU A 211 -14.60 -10.47 2.68
C LEU A 211 -13.52 -11.55 2.62
N PHE A 212 -13.35 -12.26 3.74
CA PHE A 212 -12.39 -13.33 3.89
C PHE A 212 -12.80 -14.28 5.02
N ASP A 213 -12.30 -15.51 4.96
CA ASP A 213 -12.32 -16.45 6.09
C ASP A 213 -10.92 -16.55 6.69
N VAL A 214 -10.82 -16.62 8.03
CA VAL A 214 -9.55 -16.85 8.72
C VAL A 214 -9.73 -17.77 9.91
N ASN A 215 -8.80 -18.71 10.05
CA ASN A 215 -8.58 -19.51 11.25
C ASN A 215 -7.12 -19.33 11.69
N PHE A 216 -6.87 -19.10 12.98
CA PHE A 216 -5.52 -18.85 13.46
C PHE A 216 -5.31 -19.42 14.86
N ASP A 217 -4.08 -19.85 15.14
CA ASP A 217 -3.60 -20.25 16.46
C ASP A 217 -2.35 -19.45 16.80
N TYR A 218 -2.53 -18.40 17.60
CA TYR A 218 -1.44 -17.52 18.00
C TYR A 218 -0.41 -18.22 18.89
N LYS A 219 -0.75 -19.32 19.58
CA LYS A 219 0.20 -20.09 20.40
C LYS A 219 1.11 -20.98 19.56
N ARG A 220 0.74 -21.23 18.30
CA ARG A 220 1.50 -22.03 17.34
C ARG A 220 1.94 -21.22 16.12
N ALA A 221 1.77 -19.89 16.16
CA ALA A 221 2.03 -18.98 15.05
C ALA A 221 1.46 -19.45 13.70
N ARG A 222 0.21 -19.95 13.72
CA ARG A 222 -0.45 -20.50 12.53
C ARG A 222 -1.61 -19.62 12.06
N ILE A 223 -1.68 -19.37 10.76
CA ILE A 223 -2.73 -18.60 10.09
C ILE A 223 -3.16 -19.35 8.83
N ASP A 224 -4.43 -19.67 8.72
CA ASP A 224 -5.05 -20.16 7.49
C ASP A 224 -6.15 -19.19 7.08
N TYR A 225 -6.07 -18.65 5.88
CA TYR A 225 -7.05 -17.70 5.39
C TYR A 225 -7.36 -17.88 3.90
N CYS A 226 -8.53 -17.40 3.52
CA CYS A 226 -8.97 -17.38 2.13
C CYS A 226 -9.71 -16.07 1.87
N ILE A 227 -9.28 -15.31 0.86
CA ILE A 227 -9.99 -14.12 0.41
C ILE A 227 -11.20 -14.54 -0.43
N GLN A 228 -12.36 -13.97 -0.13
CA GLN A 228 -13.60 -14.18 -0.88
C GLN A 228 -13.65 -13.21 -2.07
N ASP A 229 -12.73 -13.38 -3.03
CA ASP A 229 -12.69 -12.53 -4.23
C ASP A 229 -13.89 -12.81 -5.16
N GLN A 230 -14.29 -11.80 -5.90
CA GLN A 230 -15.27 -11.95 -6.97
C GLN A 230 -14.71 -12.84 -8.08
N LYS A 231 -15.55 -13.76 -8.56
CA LYS A 231 -15.25 -14.51 -9.78
C LYS A 231 -15.46 -13.61 -10.98
N ARG A 232 -14.39 -13.37 -11.73
CA ARG A 232 -14.39 -12.67 -13.01
C ARG A 232 -13.94 -13.63 -14.10
N ASP A 233 -14.43 -13.42 -15.32
CA ASP A 233 -14.01 -14.20 -16.49
C ASP A 233 -12.59 -13.81 -16.98
N PHE A 234 -11.93 -12.87 -16.30
CA PHE A 234 -10.59 -12.39 -16.60
C PHE A 234 -9.80 -12.12 -15.30
N ASP A 235 -8.47 -12.14 -15.41
CA ASP A 235 -7.56 -11.83 -14.32
C ASP A 235 -7.30 -10.32 -14.25
N LEU A 236 -7.86 -9.65 -13.24
CA LEU A 236 -7.72 -8.20 -13.07
C LEU A 236 -6.29 -7.79 -12.73
N TYR A 237 -5.54 -8.61 -12.00
CA TYR A 237 -4.14 -8.31 -11.69
C TYR A 237 -3.32 -8.31 -12.97
N LYS A 238 -3.54 -9.29 -13.86
CA LYS A 238 -2.90 -9.30 -15.18
C LYS A 238 -3.27 -8.07 -16.02
N VAL A 239 -4.54 -7.66 -16.03
CA VAL A 239 -4.97 -6.44 -16.73
C VAL A 239 -4.25 -5.20 -16.18
N PHE A 240 -4.09 -5.12 -14.86
CA PHE A 240 -3.34 -4.05 -14.21
C PHE A 240 -1.86 -4.05 -14.62
N ILE A 241 -1.17 -5.19 -14.51
CA ILE A 241 0.24 -5.35 -14.90
C ILE A 241 0.47 -4.98 -16.37
N ASP A 242 -0.41 -5.44 -17.26
CA ASP A 242 -0.31 -5.12 -18.69
C ASP A 242 -0.52 -3.63 -18.96
N THR A 243 -1.43 -2.98 -18.23
CA THR A 243 -1.70 -1.54 -18.36
C THR A 243 -0.56 -0.68 -17.82
N PHE A 244 0.03 -1.06 -16.68
CA PHE A 244 1.12 -0.34 -16.01
C PHE A 244 2.52 -0.86 -16.40
N LYS A 245 2.63 -1.63 -17.48
CA LYS A 245 3.86 -2.33 -17.86
C LYS A 245 5.07 -1.41 -18.00
N ALA A 246 4.88 -0.22 -18.55
CA ALA A 246 5.95 0.75 -18.76
C ALA A 246 6.42 1.37 -17.44
N GLU A 247 5.49 1.61 -16.53
CA GLU A 247 5.71 2.25 -15.24
C GLU A 247 6.31 1.29 -14.21
N ILE A 248 5.94 0.00 -14.28
CA ILE A 248 6.52 -1.07 -13.46
C ILE A 248 7.93 -1.40 -13.95
N GLY A 249 8.10 -1.59 -15.26
CA GLY A 249 9.39 -1.90 -15.88
C GLY A 249 10.14 -3.03 -15.16
N ASN A 250 11.40 -2.78 -14.81
CA ASN A 250 12.25 -3.72 -14.07
C ASN A 250 12.12 -3.61 -12.54
N SER A 251 11.19 -2.79 -12.05
CA SER A 251 11.04 -2.48 -10.62
C SER A 251 9.99 -3.34 -9.90
N LEU A 252 9.44 -4.36 -10.55
CA LEU A 252 8.38 -5.21 -9.98
C LEU A 252 8.75 -5.74 -8.59
N LYS A 253 9.95 -6.34 -8.43
CA LYS A 253 10.41 -6.86 -7.14
C LYS A 253 10.54 -5.78 -6.06
N GLN A 254 10.94 -4.56 -6.43
CA GLN A 254 11.02 -3.43 -5.50
C GLN A 254 9.62 -2.96 -5.10
N ILE A 255 8.65 -2.96 -6.02
CA ILE A 255 7.26 -2.61 -5.75
C ILE A 255 6.61 -3.64 -4.82
N GLU A 256 6.76 -4.94 -5.11
CA GLU A 256 6.29 -6.04 -4.26
C GLU A 256 6.94 -6.00 -2.87
N MET A 257 8.24 -5.66 -2.79
CA MET A 257 8.92 -5.45 -1.50
C MET A 257 8.24 -4.34 -0.69
N ILE A 258 7.94 -3.21 -1.33
CA ILE A 258 7.28 -2.08 -0.67
C ILE A 258 5.85 -2.45 -0.27
N GLU A 259 5.12 -3.20 -1.11
CA GLU A 259 3.79 -3.71 -0.79
C GLU A 259 3.80 -4.62 0.44
N ALA A 260 4.72 -5.57 0.53
CA ALA A 260 4.90 -6.41 1.71
C ALA A 260 5.14 -5.54 2.97
N LEU A 261 5.99 -4.51 2.87
CA LEU A 261 6.23 -3.57 3.98
C LEU A 261 4.98 -2.76 4.35
N LEU A 262 4.09 -2.45 3.40
CA LEU A 262 2.81 -1.79 3.69
C LEU A 262 1.95 -2.69 4.59
N PHE A 263 1.76 -3.96 4.22
CA PHE A 263 1.03 -4.93 5.04
C PHE A 263 1.67 -5.15 6.40
N LEU A 264 2.97 -5.45 6.45
CA LEU A 264 3.67 -5.75 7.69
C LEU A 264 3.69 -4.55 8.65
N SER A 265 3.83 -3.32 8.13
CA SER A 265 3.89 -2.11 8.97
C SER A 265 2.51 -1.63 9.44
N MET A 266 1.41 -2.10 8.84
CA MET A 266 0.06 -1.63 9.20
C MET A 266 -0.65 -2.49 10.26
N ILE A 267 -0.17 -3.71 10.52
CA ILE A 267 -0.76 -4.63 11.51
C ILE A 267 -1.09 -3.95 12.87
N PRO A 268 -0.16 -3.23 13.55
CA PRO A 268 -0.46 -2.60 14.84
C PRO A 268 -1.36 -1.35 14.74
N LEU A 269 -1.74 -0.93 13.53
CA LEU A 269 -2.73 0.12 13.29
C LEU A 269 -4.16 -0.42 13.22
N HIS A 270 -4.33 -1.72 12.97
CA HIS A 270 -5.61 -2.41 12.83
C HIS A 270 -6.03 -3.14 14.12
N SER A 271 -5.81 -2.50 15.28
CA SER A 271 -6.11 -3.10 16.59
C SER A 271 -7.61 -3.32 16.86
N GLU A 272 -8.49 -2.78 16.01
CA GLU A 272 -9.93 -3.02 16.03
C GLU A 272 -10.31 -4.45 15.65
N SER A 273 -9.45 -5.17 14.92
CA SER A 273 -9.76 -6.50 14.41
C SER A 273 -8.50 -7.38 14.35
N ILE A 274 -8.40 -8.31 15.31
CA ILE A 274 -7.35 -9.34 15.27
C ILE A 274 -7.40 -10.18 13.99
N LYS A 275 -8.59 -10.37 13.42
CA LYS A 275 -8.76 -11.09 12.15
C LYS A 275 -8.09 -10.34 10.99
N HIS A 276 -8.27 -9.02 10.90
CA HIS A 276 -7.57 -8.19 9.91
C HIS A 276 -6.07 -8.28 10.11
N GLN A 277 -5.60 -8.17 11.35
CA GLN A 277 -4.18 -8.29 11.68
C GLN A 277 -3.56 -9.61 11.22
N MET A 278 -4.25 -10.74 11.44
CA MET A 278 -3.77 -12.06 11.01
C MET A 278 -3.71 -12.19 9.49
N VAL A 279 -4.75 -11.75 8.77
CA VAL A 279 -4.76 -11.81 7.30
C VAL A 279 -3.71 -10.88 6.70
N MET A 280 -3.54 -9.67 7.25
CA MET A 280 -2.48 -8.74 6.83
C MET A 280 -1.08 -9.31 7.09
N LEU A 281 -0.87 -10.00 8.21
CA LEU A 281 0.40 -10.70 8.49
C LEU A 281 0.65 -11.80 7.46
N GLY A 282 -0.34 -12.68 7.24
CA GLY A 282 -0.24 -13.75 6.23
C GLY A 282 0.06 -13.21 4.83
N THR A 283 -0.71 -12.21 4.38
CA THR A 283 -0.55 -11.55 3.07
C THR A 283 0.83 -10.91 2.94
N GLY A 284 1.27 -10.16 3.97
CA GLY A 284 2.59 -9.51 3.96
C GLY A 284 3.75 -10.51 3.89
N LEU A 285 3.65 -11.66 4.56
CA LEU A 285 4.65 -12.73 4.50
C LEU A 285 4.66 -13.44 3.14
N GLU A 286 3.49 -13.77 2.59
CA GLU A 286 3.36 -14.38 1.27
C GLU A 286 3.98 -13.49 0.18
N ILE A 287 3.69 -12.18 0.19
CA ILE A 287 4.28 -11.22 -0.77
C ILE A 287 5.78 -11.07 -0.54
N LEU A 288 6.23 -10.94 0.71
CA LEU A 288 7.66 -10.83 1.02
C LEU A 288 8.45 -12.04 0.49
N ASN A 289 7.89 -13.24 0.61
CA ASN A 289 8.51 -14.47 0.14
C ASN A 289 8.66 -14.55 -1.39
N ARG A 290 7.81 -13.85 -2.16
CA ARG A 290 7.97 -13.72 -3.63
C ARG A 290 9.26 -12.99 -4.01
N VAL A 291 9.72 -12.10 -3.12
CA VAL A 291 10.86 -11.21 -3.38
C VAL A 291 12.14 -11.72 -2.72
N VAL A 292 12.05 -12.18 -1.48
CA VAL A 292 13.17 -12.64 -0.65
C VAL A 292 12.79 -13.99 -0.06
N ASN A 293 13.60 -15.03 -0.24
CA ASN A 293 13.32 -16.32 0.36
C ASN A 293 13.36 -16.21 1.90
N ILE A 294 12.19 -16.33 2.53
CA ILE A 294 12.01 -16.32 3.97
C ILE A 294 11.41 -17.64 4.47
N GLN A 295 11.41 -18.69 3.65
CA GLN A 295 10.99 -20.02 4.08
C GLN A 295 12.04 -20.62 5.02
N VAL A 296 11.58 -21.39 6.01
CA VAL A 296 12.48 -22.17 6.86
C VAL A 296 13.05 -23.31 6.01
N GLU A 297 14.38 -23.35 5.82
CA GLU A 297 15.04 -24.44 5.10
C GLU A 297 14.82 -25.76 5.87
N GLY A 298 13.95 -26.64 5.33
CA GLY A 298 13.65 -27.92 5.96
C GLY A 298 12.38 -28.63 5.49
N GLU A 299 12.24 -28.90 4.19
CA GLU A 299 11.77 -30.18 3.64
C GLU A 299 12.07 -30.16 2.13
N ASN A 300 13.06 -30.96 1.71
CA ASN A 300 13.33 -31.21 0.30
C ASN A 300 12.02 -31.65 -0.38
N LYS A 301 11.54 -30.89 -1.36
CA LYS A 301 10.69 -31.45 -2.43
C LYS A 301 11.59 -32.25 -3.38
N ASP A 302 12.17 -33.33 -2.87
CA ASP A 302 12.73 -34.43 -3.65
C ASP A 302 11.90 -35.69 -3.34
N VAL A 303 10.74 -35.81 -4.00
CA VAL A 303 10.14 -37.07 -4.45
C VAL A 303 9.43 -36.83 -5.77
#